data_AF-A0A379WIM1-F1
#
_entry.id   AF-A0A379WIM1-F1
#
_cell.length_a   1.000
_cell.length_b   1.000
_cell.length_c   1.000
_cell.angle_alpha   90.00
_cell.angle_beta   90.00
_cell.angle_gamma   90.00
#
_symmetry.space_group_name_H-M   'P 1'
#
loop_
_entity.id
_entity.type
_entity.pdbx_description
1 polymer ?
#
loop_
_entity_poly.entity_id
_entity_poly.type
_entity_poly.pdbx_seq_one_letter_code
_entity_poly.pdbx_strand_id
1 'polypeptide(L)'
;MELQLTPCGMRHVPKNTIVVGNRAHIVTTGDSSEGLRTGQSGSLIRLGDDATIETSGASSTGIYAASSSRTELGNNATITVNGASAHAVYAN
;
A
#
# COMPACT_ATOMS: atom_id res chain seq x y z
N MET A 1 -28.77 -36.49 -5.31
CA MET A 1 -27.89 -35.82 -4.33
C MET A 1 -27.36 -34.58 -5.03
N GLU A 2 -28.01 -33.45 -4.83
CA GLU A 2 -27.53 -32.16 -5.35
C GLU A 2 -26.38 -31.67 -4.47
N LEU A 3 -25.24 -31.36 -5.08
CA LEU A 3 -24.29 -30.41 -4.50
C LEU A 3 -24.32 -29.16 -5.37
N GLN A 4 -24.72 -28.07 -4.73
CA GLN A 4 -24.99 -26.76 -5.31
C GLN A 4 -23.66 -26.05 -5.65
N LEU A 5 -23.46 -25.72 -6.92
CA LEU A 5 -22.37 -24.87 -7.41
C LEU A 5 -22.65 -23.41 -7.00
N THR A 6 -21.84 -22.84 -6.10
CA THR A 6 -21.65 -21.38 -6.06
C THR A 6 -20.52 -21.01 -7.01
N PRO A 7 -20.56 -19.85 -7.70
CA PRO A 7 -19.47 -19.39 -8.55
C PRO A 7 -18.32 -18.86 -7.68
N CYS A 8 -17.77 -19.72 -6.83
CA CYS A 8 -16.63 -19.44 -5.97
C CYS A 8 -15.39 -20.09 -6.58
N GLY A 9 -15.12 -19.77 -7.85
CA GLY A 9 -13.79 -20.01 -8.40
C GLY A 9 -12.80 -19.30 -7.49
N MET A 10 -11.82 -20.03 -6.95
CA MET A 10 -10.67 -19.40 -6.28
C MET A 10 -9.96 -18.54 -7.30
N ARG A 11 -10.38 -17.28 -7.44
CA ARG A 11 -9.68 -16.27 -8.22
C ARG A 11 -8.43 -15.93 -7.44
N HIS A 12 -7.39 -16.73 -7.64
CA HIS A 12 -6.03 -16.31 -7.35
C HIS A 12 -5.67 -15.22 -8.36
N VAL A 13 -6.14 -14.01 -8.12
CA VAL A 13 -5.44 -12.84 -8.62
C VAL A 13 -4.08 -12.87 -7.93
N PRO A 14 -2.94 -12.83 -8.65
CA PRO A 14 -1.68 -12.57 -8.00
C PRO A 14 -1.86 -11.27 -7.19
N LYS A 15 -1.74 -11.38 -5.88
CA LYS A 15 -1.86 -10.24 -4.97
C LYS A 15 -0.46 -9.74 -4.75
N ASN A 16 -0.16 -8.51 -5.19
CA ASN A 16 1.10 -7.92 -4.80
C ASN A 16 1.04 -7.67 -3.29
N THR A 17 1.91 -8.36 -2.56
CA THR A 17 2.06 -8.16 -1.13
C THR A 17 3.35 -7.40 -0.91
N ILE A 18 3.23 -6.20 -0.36
CA ILE A 18 4.36 -5.37 0.06
C ILE A 18 4.42 -5.46 1.57
N VAL A 19 5.53 -5.98 2.08
CA VAL A 19 5.79 -6.07 3.53
C VAL A 19 6.99 -5.21 3.85
N VAL A 20 6.78 -4.20 4.67
CA VAL A 20 7.82 -3.36 5.24
C VAL A 20 8.06 -3.82 6.67
N GLY A 21 9.31 -4.17 6.97
CA GLY A 21 9.68 -4.70 8.29
C GLY A 21 9.53 -3.68 9.42
N ASN A 22 9.58 -4.18 10.66
CA ASN A 22 9.54 -3.34 11.85
C ASN A 22 10.75 -2.40 11.92
N ARG A 23 10.56 -1.16 12.34
CA ARG A 23 11.57 -0.08 12.38
C ARG A 23 12.24 0.18 11.03
N ALA A 24 11.63 -0.25 9.94
CA ALA A 24 12.13 0.07 8.61
C ALA A 24 11.93 1.56 8.36
N HIS A 25 12.93 2.19 7.74
CA HIS A 25 12.86 3.57 7.33
C HIS A 25 12.98 3.64 5.81
N ILE A 26 11.91 4.05 5.14
CA ILE A 26 11.84 4.20 3.69
C ILE A 26 11.79 5.68 3.37
N VAL A 27 12.73 6.14 2.55
CA VAL A 27 12.77 7.53 2.08
C VAL A 27 12.64 7.53 0.56
N THR A 28 11.68 8.29 0.06
CA THR A 28 11.39 8.42 -1.37
C THR A 28 11.37 9.89 -1.75
N THR A 29 12.21 10.28 -2.71
CA THR A 29 12.33 11.67 -3.14
C THR A 29 12.17 11.78 -4.65
N GLY A 30 11.37 12.74 -5.09
CA GLY A 30 11.20 13.05 -6.50
C GLY A 30 9.79 13.54 -6.80
N ASP A 31 9.67 14.41 -7.79
CA ASP A 31 8.36 14.85 -8.25
C ASP A 31 7.58 13.67 -8.83
N SER A 32 6.29 13.59 -8.49
CA SER A 32 5.40 12.49 -8.89
C SER A 32 5.88 11.09 -8.46
N SER A 33 6.72 11.00 -7.41
CA SER A 33 7.20 9.72 -6.91
C SER A 33 6.21 9.04 -5.96
N GLU A 34 6.26 7.71 -5.95
CA GLU A 34 5.39 6.86 -5.13
C GLU A 34 6.25 6.06 -4.16
N GLY A 35 6.03 6.22 -2.84
CA GLY A 35 6.81 5.52 -1.82
C GLY A 35 6.56 4.01 -1.87
N LEU A 36 5.29 3.61 -1.77
CA LEU A 36 4.83 2.23 -1.95
C LEU A 36 3.65 2.20 -2.91
N ARG A 37 3.69 1.36 -3.95
CA ARG A 37 2.61 1.22 -4.93
C ARG A 37 2.21 -0.23 -5.14
N THR A 38 0.92 -0.52 -5.00
CA THR A 38 0.34 -1.76 -5.51
C THR A 38 -0.18 -1.56 -6.93
N GLY A 39 0.29 -2.37 -7.87
CA GLY A 39 -0.14 -2.32 -9.28
C GLY A 39 -1.38 -3.17 -9.61
N GLN A 40 -1.83 -4.05 -8.72
CA GLN A 40 -2.90 -5.01 -8.99
C GLN A 40 -4.03 -4.90 -7.96
N SER A 41 -5.26 -5.18 -8.40
CA SER A 41 -6.42 -5.21 -7.51
C SER A 41 -6.33 -6.35 -6.51
N GLY A 42 -6.76 -6.11 -5.26
CA GLY A 42 -6.70 -7.12 -4.21
C GLY A 42 -5.35 -7.25 -3.53
N SER A 43 -4.47 -6.25 -3.68
CA SER A 43 -3.13 -6.25 -3.09
C SER A 43 -3.13 -5.94 -1.60
N LEU A 44 -2.00 -6.18 -0.93
CA LEU A 44 -1.83 -5.95 0.50
C LEU A 44 -0.54 -5.18 0.77
N ILE A 45 -0.63 -4.09 1.52
CA ILE A 45 0.51 -3.34 2.04
C ILE A 45 0.51 -3.50 3.56
N ARG A 46 1.60 -4.03 4.13
CA ARG A 46 1.78 -4.15 5.58
C ARG A 46 3.02 -3.37 5.99
N LEU A 47 2.81 -2.37 6.84
CA LEU A 47 3.85 -1.59 7.46
C LEU A 47 4.09 -2.14 8.87
N GLY A 48 5.33 -2.52 9.18
CA GLY A 48 5.69 -3.09 10.47
C GLY A 48 5.58 -2.09 11.62
N ASP A 49 5.77 -2.58 12.85
CA ASP A 49 5.80 -1.73 14.04
C ASP A 49 6.98 -0.74 13.99
N ASP A 50 6.76 0.50 14.40
CA ASP A 50 7.71 1.62 14.38
C ASP A 50 8.32 1.91 12.99
N ALA A 51 7.69 1.44 11.91
CA ALA A 51 8.18 1.70 10.57
C ALA A 51 7.82 3.12 10.12
N THR A 52 8.76 3.77 9.41
CA THR A 52 8.63 5.14 8.94
C THR A 52 8.73 5.17 7.42
N ILE A 53 7.77 5.84 6.78
CA ILE A 53 7.82 6.18 5.36
C ILE A 53 7.89 7.70 5.25
N GLU A 54 8.94 8.21 4.64
CA GLU A 54 9.08 9.61 4.29
C GLU A 54 9.06 9.77 2.76
N THR A 55 8.16 10.58 2.25
CA THR A 55 8.06 10.85 0.82
C THR A 55 8.07 12.35 0.56
N SER A 56 8.89 12.82 -0.39
CA SER A 56 8.99 14.23 -0.74
C SER A 56 8.94 14.46 -2.25
N GLY A 57 8.09 15.39 -2.67
CA GLY A 57 7.91 15.78 -4.07
C GLY A 57 6.54 16.43 -4.32
N ALA A 58 6.45 17.34 -5.30
CA ALA A 58 5.28 18.22 -5.47
C ALA A 58 3.94 17.48 -5.67
N SER A 59 3.96 16.31 -6.30
CA SER A 59 2.79 15.45 -6.54
C SER A 59 3.05 14.00 -6.11
N SER A 60 3.78 13.83 -5.01
CA SER A 60 4.18 12.52 -4.53
C SER A 60 3.08 11.80 -3.73
N THR A 61 3.12 10.48 -3.71
CA THR A 61 2.21 9.66 -2.89
C THR A 61 3.02 8.74 -1.99
N GLY A 62 2.78 8.78 -0.68
CA GLY A 62 3.45 7.89 0.26
C GLY A 62 3.06 6.43 0.02
N ILE A 63 1.76 6.13 0.09
CA ILE A 63 1.21 4.81 -0.19
C ILE A 63 0.09 4.90 -1.23
N TYR A 64 0.26 4.21 -2.35
CA TYR A 64 -0.76 4.02 -3.37
C TYR A 64 -1.32 2.59 -3.32
N ALA A 65 -2.58 2.48 -2.91
CA ALA A 65 -3.35 1.24 -2.87
C ALA A 65 -4.33 1.18 -4.05
N ALA A 66 -4.24 0.12 -4.88
CA ALA A 66 -5.13 -0.09 -6.01
C ALA A 66 -6.50 -0.63 -5.55
N SER A 67 -7.48 -0.70 -6.45
CA SER A 67 -8.84 -1.12 -6.11
C SER A 67 -8.93 -2.46 -5.38
N SER A 68 -9.76 -2.51 -4.34
CA SER A 68 -9.89 -3.67 -3.44
C SER A 68 -8.60 -4.07 -2.70
N SER A 69 -7.61 -3.18 -2.60
CA SER A 69 -6.41 -3.43 -1.81
C SER A 69 -6.63 -3.08 -0.34
N ARG A 70 -5.75 -3.61 0.52
CA ARG A 70 -5.76 -3.33 1.95
C ARG A 70 -4.39 -2.78 2.37
N THR A 71 -4.41 -1.75 3.22
CA THR A 71 -3.21 -1.19 3.85
C THR A 71 -3.33 -1.38 5.36
N GLU A 72 -2.33 -2.00 5.97
CA GLU A 72 -2.26 -2.28 7.40
C GLU A 72 -1.02 -1.57 7.97
N LEU A 73 -1.22 -0.76 9.00
CA LEU A 73 -0.15 -0.08 9.72
C LEU A 73 0.08 -0.76 11.07
N GLY A 74 1.33 -1.11 11.35
CA GLY A 74 1.77 -1.59 12.65
C GLY A 74 1.71 -0.50 13.73
N ASN A 75 2.01 -0.89 14.95
CA ASN A 75 2.04 0.05 16.08
C ASN A 75 3.10 1.12 15.84
N ASN A 76 2.78 2.38 16.14
CA ASN A 76 3.67 3.54 15.95
C ASN A 76 4.19 3.74 14.51
N ALA A 77 3.60 3.08 13.51
CA ALA A 77 3.99 3.32 12.13
C ALA A 77 3.68 4.77 11.73
N THR A 78 4.65 5.42 11.09
CA THR A 78 4.57 6.84 10.72
C THR A 78 4.72 6.99 9.22
N ILE A 79 3.83 7.77 8.61
CA ILE A 79 3.90 8.13 7.19
C ILE A 79 3.94 9.65 7.11
N THR A 80 5.03 10.18 6.57
CA THR A 80 5.25 11.61 6.39
C THR A 80 5.38 11.87 4.90
N VAL A 81 4.54 12.78 4.38
CA VAL A 81 4.59 13.16 2.97
C VAL A 81 4.63 14.68 2.85
N ASN A 82 5.63 15.17 2.12
CA ASN A 82 5.93 16.57 1.96
C ASN A 82 5.84 16.97 0.48
N GLY A 83 4.81 17.74 0.12
CA GLY A 83 4.61 18.28 -1.23
C GLY A 83 3.29 19.03 -1.39
N ALA A 84 3.23 19.95 -2.35
CA ALA A 84 2.09 20.85 -2.54
C ALA A 84 0.77 20.14 -2.92
N SER A 85 0.86 19.02 -3.62
CA SER A 85 -0.27 18.18 -4.06
C SER A 85 -0.02 16.72 -3.73
N ALA A 86 0.65 16.47 -2.60
CA ALA A 86 1.05 15.14 -2.20
C ALA A 86 -0.01 14.44 -1.35
N HIS A 87 -0.01 13.12 -1.37
CA HIS A 87 -0.96 12.29 -0.64
C HIS A 87 -0.23 11.30 0.27
N ALA A 88 -0.59 11.27 1.55
CA ALA A 88 0.00 10.30 2.49
C ALA A 88 -0.40 8.87 2.13
N VAL A 89 -1.71 8.65 2.02
CA VAL A 89 -2.30 7.37 1.59
C VAL A 89 -3.37 7.68 0.57
N TYR A 90 -3.24 7.09 -0.61
CA TYR A 90 -4.20 7.18 -1.70
C TYR A 90 -4.72 5.78 -2.01
N ALA A 91 -6.04 5.60 -1.94
CA ALA A 91 -6.71 4.34 -2.22
C ALA A 91 -7.79 4.55 -3.29
N ASN A 92 -7.71 3.77 -4.37
CA ASN A 92 -8.68 3.71 -5.47
C ASN A 92 -9.72 2.58 -5.28
#